data_AF-A0A259DEJ4-F1
#
_entry.id   AF-A0A259DEJ4-F1
#
_cell.length_a   1.000
_cell.length_b   1.000
_cell.length_c   1.000
_cell.angle_alpha   90.00
_cell.angle_beta   90.00
_cell.angle_gamma   90.00
#
_symmetry.space_group_name_H-M   'P 1'
#
loop_
_entity.id
_entity.type
_entity.pdbx_description
1 polymer ?
#
loop_
_entity_poly.entity_id
_entity_poly.type
_entity_poly.pdbx_seq_one_letter_code
_entity_poly.pdbx_strand_id
1 'polypeptide(L)'
;MALYAFNLEVARVREVVREALPGEMRLQWWREIIEGLGRGDVSGHPVAAAMLDTIAVCDLPRGALLNLIDARTFDLYDDAMPTLHDLEGYAGETSSVLIQLGATILLGRADPALADAAGHAGVAIALTGLMRALPLHAARGQCFLPLDVLQRHGLTREDVV
;
A
#
# COMPACT_ATOMS: atom_id res chain seq x y z
N MET A 1 -11.93 -1.26 11.58
CA MET A 1 -11.53 0.15 11.32
C MET A 1 -10.02 0.37 11.39
N ALA A 2 -9.30 -0.22 12.35
CA ALA A 2 -7.85 -0.05 12.49
C ALA A 2 -7.05 -0.38 11.22
N LEU A 3 -7.37 -1.47 10.53
CA LEU A 3 -6.71 -1.88 9.27
C LEU A 3 -6.69 -0.76 8.21
N TYR A 4 -7.83 -0.13 7.95
CA TYR A 4 -7.93 0.93 6.94
C TYR A 4 -7.31 2.25 7.42
N ALA A 5 -7.35 2.53 8.72
CA ALA A 5 -6.64 3.69 9.29
C ALA A 5 -5.12 3.53 9.19
N PHE A 6 -4.60 2.33 9.47
CA PHE A 6 -3.21 1.96 9.25
C PHE A 6 -2.82 2.15 7.78
N ASN A 7 -3.60 1.60 6.83
CA ASN A 7 -3.34 1.82 5.41
C ASN A 7 -3.28 3.30 5.03
N LEU A 8 -4.19 4.12 5.57
CA LEU A 8 -4.20 5.56 5.32
C LEU A 8 -2.91 6.23 5.84
N GLU A 9 -2.46 5.91 7.05
CA GLU A 9 -1.20 6.44 7.61
C GLU A 9 0.01 6.07 6.75
N VAL A 10 0.11 4.80 6.33
CA VAL A 10 1.23 4.31 5.50
C VAL A 10 1.18 4.94 4.09
N ALA A 11 0.02 4.96 3.43
CA ALA A 11 -0.12 5.53 2.09
C ALA A 11 0.13 7.05 2.07
N ARG A 12 -0.24 7.75 3.15
CA ARG A 12 -0.05 9.20 3.27
C ARG A 12 1.41 9.61 3.45
N VAL A 13 2.32 8.70 3.79
CA VAL A 13 3.75 9.04 3.99
C VAL A 13 4.30 9.81 2.79
N ARG A 14 4.02 9.35 1.57
CA ARG A 14 4.48 10.05 0.34
C ARG A 14 3.91 11.47 0.22
N GLU A 15 2.70 11.73 0.70
CA GLU A 15 2.08 13.05 0.57
C GLU A 15 2.68 14.10 1.52
N VAL A 16 3.28 13.66 2.62
CA VAL A 16 3.78 14.55 3.69
C VAL A 16 5.30 14.70 3.70
N VAL A 17 6.03 13.88 2.93
CA VAL A 17 7.49 13.97 2.80
C VAL A 17 7.88 14.50 1.43
N ARG A 18 9.00 15.23 1.37
CA ARG A 18 9.57 15.77 0.12
C ARG A 18 10.77 14.98 -0.39
N GLU A 19 11.43 14.26 0.50
CA GLU A 19 12.62 13.46 0.23
C GLU A 19 12.33 12.02 0.68
N ALA A 20 12.97 11.04 0.03
CA ALA A 20 12.74 9.63 0.32
C ALA A 20 13.12 9.24 1.75
N LEU A 21 14.28 9.72 2.25
CA LEU A 21 14.82 9.31 3.55
C LEU A 21 13.86 9.57 4.74
N PRO A 22 13.25 10.77 4.92
CA PRO A 22 12.21 10.96 5.94
C PRO A 22 10.97 10.08 5.77
N GLY A 23 10.67 9.63 4.56
CA GLY A 23 9.60 8.67 4.28
C GLY A 23 9.97 7.27 4.72
N GLU A 24 11.17 6.81 4.34
CA GLU A 24 11.72 5.51 4.74
C GLU A 24 11.77 5.36 6.25
N MET A 25 12.20 6.40 6.98
CA MET A 25 12.20 6.38 8.45
C MET A 25 10.79 6.19 9.04
N ARG A 26 9.76 6.77 8.43
CA ARG A 26 8.37 6.61 8.89
C ARG A 26 7.83 5.22 8.58
N LEU A 27 8.11 4.69 7.38
CA LEU A 27 7.74 3.34 7.01
C LEU A 27 8.46 2.31 7.89
N GLN A 28 9.75 2.53 8.17
CA GLN A 28 10.54 1.70 9.07
C GLN A 28 9.98 1.71 10.49
N TRP A 29 9.55 2.87 11.00
CA TRP A 29 8.86 2.93 12.28
C TRP A 29 7.59 2.06 12.28
N TRP A 30 6.76 2.13 11.23
CA TRP A 30 5.59 1.26 11.09
C TRP A 30 5.97 -0.22 11.04
N ARG A 31 7.05 -0.58 10.33
CA ARG A 31 7.55 -1.96 10.31
C ARG A 31 7.90 -2.44 11.72
N GLU A 32 8.66 -1.66 12.48
CA GLU A 32 9.05 -2.00 13.85
C GLU A 32 7.82 -2.17 14.78
N ILE A 33 6.78 -1.34 14.61
CA ILE A 33 5.50 -1.53 15.31
C ILE A 33 4.88 -2.88 14.94
N ILE A 34 4.74 -3.18 13.64
CA ILE A 34 4.13 -4.43 13.16
C ILE A 34 4.97 -5.67 13.53
N GLU A 35 6.29 -5.55 13.67
CA GLU A 35 7.17 -6.63 14.13
C GLU A 35 7.12 -6.82 15.66
N GLY A 36 6.51 -5.89 16.40
CA GLY A 36 6.52 -5.89 17.87
C GLY A 36 7.87 -5.44 18.47
N LEU A 37 8.72 -4.82 17.65
CA LEU A 37 10.01 -4.25 18.03
C LEU A 37 9.93 -2.75 18.40
N GLY A 38 8.73 -2.17 18.33
CA GLY A 38 8.46 -0.77 18.61
C GLY A 38 9.12 -0.28 19.89
N ARG A 39 10.10 0.61 19.76
CA ARG A 39 10.74 1.29 20.89
C ARG A 39 9.94 2.55 21.23
N GLY A 40 9.33 2.58 22.42
CA GLY A 40 8.58 3.73 22.93
C GLY A 40 7.16 3.40 23.33
N ASP A 41 6.41 4.42 23.74
CA ASP A 41 5.02 4.26 24.18
C ASP A 41 4.07 4.20 22.97
N VAL A 42 3.91 3.00 22.40
CA VAL A 42 2.96 2.72 21.31
C VAL A 42 1.54 3.16 21.66
N SER A 43 1.19 3.25 22.95
CA SER A 43 -0.11 3.74 23.41
C SER A 43 -0.36 5.22 23.06
N GLY A 44 0.69 6.00 22.81
CA GLY A 44 0.60 7.39 22.35
C GLY A 44 0.12 7.55 20.90
N HIS A 45 0.13 6.48 20.09
CA HIS A 45 -0.35 6.51 18.71
C HIS A 45 -1.61 5.65 18.55
N PRO A 46 -2.82 6.23 18.49
CA PRO A 46 -4.07 5.48 18.59
C PRO A 46 -4.26 4.46 17.45
N VAL A 47 -3.83 4.78 16.22
CA VAL A 47 -3.89 3.84 15.09
C VAL A 47 -2.97 2.64 15.31
N ALA A 48 -1.75 2.86 15.80
CA ALA A 48 -0.79 1.78 16.05
C ALA A 48 -1.28 0.84 17.16
N ALA A 49 -1.76 1.41 18.28
CA ALA A 49 -2.33 0.64 19.37
C ALA A 49 -3.53 -0.21 18.90
N ALA A 50 -4.47 0.41 18.16
CA ALA A 50 -5.64 -0.30 17.62
C ALA A 50 -5.26 -1.37 16.59
N MET A 51 -4.20 -1.13 15.81
CA MET A 51 -3.72 -2.09 14.82
C MET A 51 -3.08 -3.32 15.48
N LEU A 52 -2.27 -3.11 16.53
CA LEU A 52 -1.70 -4.22 17.31
C LEU A 52 -2.76 -5.08 18.00
N ASP A 53 -3.77 -4.44 18.58
CA ASP A 53 -4.94 -5.15 19.14
C ASP A 53 -5.67 -5.95 18.07
N THR A 54 -5.90 -5.36 16.88
CA THR A 54 -6.52 -6.05 15.75
C THR A 54 -5.70 -7.26 15.28
N ILE A 55 -4.37 -7.14 15.22
CA ILE A 55 -3.49 -8.27 14.88
C ILE A 55 -3.64 -9.40 15.89
N ALA A 56 -3.68 -9.09 17.19
CA ALA A 56 -3.78 -10.08 18.25
C ALA A 56 -5.17 -10.76 18.29
N VAL A 57 -6.25 -9.97 18.18
CA VAL A 57 -7.63 -10.45 18.30
C VAL A 57 -8.06 -11.24 17.05
N CYS A 58 -7.62 -10.84 15.86
CA CYS A 58 -8.02 -11.46 14.60
C CYS A 58 -6.95 -12.41 14.02
N ASP A 59 -5.86 -12.65 14.75
CA ASP A 59 -4.71 -13.48 14.32
C ASP A 59 -4.22 -13.13 12.90
N LEU A 60 -4.06 -11.83 12.63
CA LEU A 60 -3.70 -11.37 11.29
C LEU A 60 -2.24 -11.69 10.96
N PRO A 61 -1.93 -12.14 9.74
CA PRO A 61 -0.56 -12.42 9.34
C PRO A 61 0.24 -11.13 9.23
N ARG A 62 1.19 -10.92 10.16
CA ARG A 62 2.09 -9.74 10.17
C ARG A 62 2.84 -9.56 8.85
N GLY A 63 3.25 -10.66 8.21
CA GLY A 63 3.93 -10.62 6.91
C GLY A 63 3.17 -9.88 5.82
N ALA A 64 1.84 -10.03 5.78
CA ALA A 64 1.00 -9.33 4.80
C ALA A 64 1.01 -7.81 5.02
N LEU A 65 1.06 -7.36 6.28
CA LEU A 65 1.14 -5.94 6.63
C LEU A 65 2.54 -5.36 6.36
N LEU A 66 3.59 -6.16 6.58
CA LEU A 66 4.97 -5.76 6.27
C LEU A 66 5.18 -5.62 4.76
N ASN A 67 4.67 -6.56 3.97
CA ASN A 67 4.72 -6.46 2.51
C ASN A 67 3.99 -5.20 2.00
N LEU A 68 2.84 -4.86 2.60
CA LEU A 68 2.14 -3.61 2.27
C LEU A 68 3.03 -2.40 2.54
N ILE A 69 3.70 -2.35 3.70
CA ILE A 69 4.64 -1.25 4.01
C ILE A 69 5.80 -1.21 3.01
N ASP A 70 6.34 -2.36 2.65
CA ASP A 70 7.45 -2.46 1.69
C ASP A 70 7.04 -2.00 0.30
N ALA A 71 5.86 -2.38 -0.17
CA ALA A 71 5.30 -1.90 -1.44
C ALA A 71 5.12 -0.38 -1.44
N ARG A 72 4.81 0.23 -0.29
CA ARG A 72 4.69 1.70 -0.15
C ARG A 72 6.03 2.44 -0.16
N THR A 73 7.15 1.72 -0.05
CA THR A 73 8.48 2.30 -0.27
C THR A 73 8.65 2.73 -1.73
N PHE A 74 8.07 2.00 -2.70
CA PHE A 74 8.04 2.41 -4.11
C PHE A 74 7.47 3.83 -4.26
N ASP A 75 6.39 4.13 -3.53
CA ASP A 75 5.73 5.42 -3.58
C ASP A 75 6.66 6.57 -3.17
N LEU A 76 7.81 6.34 -2.52
CA LEU A 76 8.76 7.38 -2.12
C LEU A 76 9.70 7.82 -3.26
N TYR A 77 9.81 6.99 -4.29
CA TYR A 77 10.65 7.25 -5.45
C TYR A 77 9.77 7.63 -6.65
N ASP A 78 10.33 8.35 -7.61
CA ASP A 78 9.61 8.82 -8.82
C ASP A 78 9.82 7.89 -10.03
N ASP A 79 10.32 6.69 -9.75
CA ASP A 79 10.53 5.65 -10.73
C ASP A 79 9.18 5.20 -11.30
N ALA A 80 9.15 4.97 -12.61
CA ALA A 80 7.98 4.42 -13.26
C ALA A 80 7.98 2.89 -13.15
N MET A 81 6.79 2.30 -13.03
CA MET A 81 6.66 0.85 -13.08
C MET A 81 7.02 0.33 -14.49
N PRO A 82 7.92 -0.66 -14.62
CA PRO A 82 8.33 -1.14 -15.94
C PRO A 82 7.17 -1.77 -16.73
N THR A 83 6.36 -2.61 -16.07
CA THR A 83 5.30 -3.38 -16.72
C THR A 83 3.96 -3.30 -16.00
N LEU A 84 2.87 -3.59 -16.74
CA LEU A 84 1.55 -3.77 -16.14
C LEU A 84 1.54 -4.83 -15.04
N HIS A 85 2.36 -5.87 -15.18
CA HIS A 85 2.49 -6.91 -14.15
C HIS A 85 3.08 -6.37 -12.85
N ASP A 86 4.05 -5.45 -12.91
CA ASP A 86 4.60 -4.79 -11.73
C ASP A 86 3.53 -3.96 -11.02
N LEU A 87 2.67 -3.29 -11.79
CA LEU A 87 1.54 -2.52 -11.25
C LEU A 87 0.48 -3.42 -10.61
N GLU A 88 0.18 -4.56 -11.21
CA GLU A 88 -0.71 -5.56 -10.62
C GLU A 88 -0.13 -6.13 -9.31
N GLY A 89 1.18 -6.41 -9.28
CA GLY A 89 1.88 -6.84 -8.07
C GLY A 89 1.81 -5.80 -6.95
N TYR A 90 2.08 -4.53 -7.27
CA TYR A 90 1.90 -3.41 -6.35
C TYR A 90 0.46 -3.30 -5.83
N ALA A 91 -0.54 -3.44 -6.71
CA ALA A 91 -1.94 -3.43 -6.32
C ALA A 91 -2.32 -4.64 -5.43
N GLY A 92 -1.68 -5.80 -5.65
CA GLY A 92 -1.73 -6.97 -4.79
C GLY A 92 -1.37 -6.63 -3.35
N GLU A 93 -0.17 -6.09 -3.16
CA GLU A 93 0.41 -5.81 -1.84
C GLU A 93 -0.19 -4.56 -1.18
N THR A 94 -0.82 -3.64 -1.92
CA THR A 94 -1.37 -2.40 -1.34
C THR A 94 -2.88 -2.36 -1.18
N SER A 95 -3.63 -3.02 -2.07
CA SER A 95 -5.09 -2.90 -2.14
C SER A 95 -5.79 -4.25 -1.98
N SER A 96 -5.31 -5.30 -2.68
CA SER A 96 -5.90 -6.64 -2.60
C SER A 96 -5.75 -7.25 -1.21
N VAL A 97 -4.57 -7.09 -0.60
CA VAL A 97 -4.31 -7.55 0.75
C VAL A 97 -5.27 -6.93 1.78
N LEU A 98 -5.71 -5.68 1.60
CA LEU A 98 -6.66 -5.04 2.51
C LEU A 98 -8.04 -5.67 2.44
N ILE A 99 -8.47 -6.06 1.23
CA ILE A 99 -9.75 -6.77 1.05
C ILE A 99 -9.65 -8.15 1.69
N GLN A 100 -8.54 -8.86 1.47
CA GLN A 100 -8.33 -10.20 2.03
C GLN A 100 -8.26 -10.19 3.56
N LEU A 101 -7.53 -9.24 4.15
CA LEU A 101 -7.46 -9.06 5.61
C LEU A 101 -8.81 -8.57 6.16
N GLY A 102 -9.51 -7.69 5.46
CA GLY A 102 -10.86 -7.26 5.82
C GLY A 102 -11.84 -8.44 5.87
N ALA A 103 -11.83 -9.29 4.85
CA ALA A 103 -12.64 -10.52 4.82
C ALA A 103 -12.26 -11.47 5.97
N THR A 104 -10.96 -11.65 6.24
CA THR A 104 -10.47 -12.47 7.36
C THR A 104 -11.02 -11.98 8.70
N ILE A 105 -11.02 -10.66 8.94
CA ILE A 105 -11.58 -10.05 10.15
C ILE A 105 -13.09 -10.34 10.24
N LEU A 106 -13.83 -10.17 9.15
CA LEU A 106 -15.29 -10.35 9.13
C LEU A 106 -15.71 -11.82 9.32
N LEU A 107 -14.93 -12.75 8.79
CA LEU A 107 -15.19 -14.20 8.89
C LEU A 107 -14.59 -14.83 10.16
N GLY A 108 -13.67 -14.14 10.84
CA GLY A 108 -12.90 -14.67 11.96
C GLY A 108 -11.87 -15.74 11.56
N ARG A 109 -11.62 -15.94 10.26
CA ARG A 109 -10.63 -16.88 9.72
C ARG A 109 -10.26 -16.50 8.29
N ALA A 110 -9.08 -16.93 7.86
CA ALA A 110 -8.73 -16.87 6.44
C ALA A 110 -9.64 -17.82 5.62
N ASP A 111 -10.00 -17.39 4.42
CA ASP A 111 -10.73 -18.22 3.46
C ASP A 111 -10.05 -18.16 2.08
N PRO A 112 -9.33 -19.22 1.68
CA PRO A 112 -8.67 -19.27 0.38
C PRO A 112 -9.62 -19.09 -0.81
N ALA A 113 -10.90 -19.44 -0.66
CA ALA A 113 -11.88 -19.30 -1.74
C ALA A 113 -12.16 -17.81 -2.09
N LEU A 114 -11.80 -16.88 -1.21
CA LEU A 114 -11.93 -15.45 -1.46
C LEU A 114 -10.67 -14.81 -2.07
N ALA A 115 -9.56 -15.55 -2.18
CA ALA A 115 -8.28 -14.99 -2.63
C ALA A 115 -8.38 -14.37 -4.03
N ASP A 116 -8.94 -15.10 -5.00
CA ASP A 116 -9.08 -14.61 -6.37
C ASP A 116 -10.01 -13.38 -6.45
N ALA A 117 -11.12 -13.39 -5.71
CA ALA A 117 -12.05 -12.27 -5.68
C ALA A 117 -11.43 -11.03 -5.04
N ALA A 118 -10.70 -11.19 -3.93
CA ALA A 118 -9.98 -10.11 -3.26
C ALA A 118 -8.85 -9.55 -4.13
N GLY A 119 -8.11 -10.42 -4.84
CA GLY A 119 -7.09 -10.06 -5.82
C GLY A 119 -7.66 -9.17 -6.92
N HIS A 120 -8.66 -9.64 -7.66
CA HIS A 120 -9.25 -8.87 -8.75
C HIS A 120 -9.90 -7.57 -8.27
N ALA A 121 -10.60 -7.60 -7.13
CA ALA A 121 -11.23 -6.39 -6.58
C ALA A 121 -10.18 -5.35 -6.15
N GLY A 122 -9.07 -5.79 -5.55
CA GLY A 122 -7.99 -4.92 -5.14
C GLY A 122 -7.28 -4.26 -6.31
N VAL A 123 -6.96 -5.04 -7.36
CA VAL A 123 -6.42 -4.50 -8.62
C VAL A 123 -7.36 -3.48 -9.24
N ALA A 124 -8.65 -3.78 -9.34
CA ALA A 124 -9.63 -2.86 -9.91
C ALA A 124 -9.74 -1.54 -9.13
N ILE A 125 -9.73 -1.61 -7.79
CA ILE A 125 -9.74 -0.42 -6.92
C ILE A 125 -8.46 0.39 -7.08
N ALA A 126 -7.29 -0.27 -7.08
CA ALA A 126 -5.99 0.39 -7.22
C ALA A 126 -5.91 1.15 -8.55
N LEU A 127 -6.19 0.48 -9.67
CA LEU A 127 -6.17 1.08 -11.00
C LEU A 127 -7.16 2.25 -11.10
N THR A 128 -8.38 2.09 -10.59
CA THR A 128 -9.37 3.17 -10.58
C THR A 128 -8.89 4.37 -9.77
N GLY A 129 -8.27 4.14 -8.61
CA GLY A 129 -7.69 5.17 -7.77
C GLY A 129 -6.56 5.92 -8.48
N LEU A 130 -5.62 5.19 -9.07
CA LEU A 130 -4.48 5.75 -9.81
C LEU A 130 -4.94 6.58 -11.02
N MET A 131 -5.92 6.10 -11.78
CA MET A 131 -6.47 6.85 -12.91
C MET A 131 -7.17 8.14 -12.47
N ARG A 132 -7.90 8.11 -11.35
CA ARG A 132 -8.52 9.31 -10.77
C ARG A 132 -7.49 10.31 -10.26
N ALA A 133 -6.39 9.82 -9.70
CA ALA A 133 -5.32 10.64 -9.14
C ALA A 133 -4.25 11.03 -10.17
N LEU A 134 -4.34 10.53 -11.41
CA LEU A 134 -3.36 10.75 -12.47
C LEU A 134 -2.96 12.23 -12.64
N PRO A 135 -3.89 13.21 -12.70
CA PRO A 135 -3.49 14.61 -12.83
C PRO A 135 -2.68 15.13 -11.63
N LEU A 136 -2.95 14.63 -10.43
CA LEU A 136 -2.24 15.01 -9.22
C LEU A 136 -0.83 14.39 -9.18
N HIS A 137 -0.71 13.12 -9.59
CA HIS A 137 0.56 12.43 -9.70
C HIS A 137 1.45 13.06 -10.76
N ALA A 138 0.90 13.33 -11.95
CA ALA A 138 1.57 14.03 -13.03
C ALA A 138 2.12 15.39 -12.58
N ALA A 139 1.29 16.22 -11.94
CA ALA A 139 1.71 17.53 -11.42
C ALA A 139 2.83 17.47 -10.35
N ARG A 140 3.10 16.28 -9.80
CA ARG A 140 4.18 16.00 -8.84
C ARG A 140 5.39 15.29 -9.47
N GLY A 141 5.38 15.07 -10.78
CA GLY A 141 6.44 14.33 -11.48
C GLY A 141 6.35 12.80 -11.37
N GLN A 142 5.21 12.28 -10.90
CA GLN A 142 5.01 10.85 -10.62
C GLN A 142 4.30 10.15 -11.78
N CYS A 143 4.84 9.01 -12.23
CA CYS A 143 4.24 8.21 -13.29
C CYS A 143 3.93 6.79 -12.79
N PHE A 144 2.65 6.55 -12.47
CA PHE A 144 2.15 5.21 -12.12
C PHE A 144 1.62 4.43 -13.32
N LEU A 145 1.56 5.05 -14.50
CA LEU A 145 1.25 4.33 -15.73
C LEU A 145 2.46 3.48 -16.13
N PRO A 146 2.30 2.18 -16.39
CA PRO A 146 3.42 1.32 -16.74
C PRO A 146 4.11 1.72 -18.03
N LEU A 147 5.44 1.65 -18.06
CA LEU A 147 6.24 2.02 -19.24
C LEU A 147 5.90 1.16 -20.46
N ASP A 148 5.68 -0.15 -20.28
CA ASP A 148 5.30 -1.05 -21.38
C ASP A 148 3.94 -0.68 -22.00
N VAL A 149 2.98 -0.22 -21.19
CA VAL A 149 1.68 0.27 -21.66
C VAL A 149 1.86 1.57 -22.44
N LEU A 150 2.61 2.53 -21.91
CA LEU A 150 2.90 3.79 -22.61
C LEU A 150 3.56 3.53 -23.97
N GLN A 151 4.58 2.68 -24.00
CA GLN A 151 5.32 2.32 -25.21
C GLN A 151 4.43 1.65 -26.28
N ARG A 152 3.51 0.75 -25.88
CA ARG A 152 2.54 0.14 -26.81
C ARG A 152 1.64 1.18 -27.49
N HIS A 153 1.47 2.35 -26.88
CA HIS A 153 0.71 3.47 -27.40
C HIS A 153 1.58 4.60 -27.98
N GLY A 154 2.90 4.39 -28.11
CA GLY A 154 3.82 5.37 -28.66
C GLY A 154 4.08 6.56 -27.76
N LEU A 155 3.87 6.42 -26.45
CA LEU A 155 4.07 7.43 -25.43
C LEU A 155 5.31 7.14 -24.58
N THR A 156 5.85 8.17 -23.95
CA THR A 156 6.90 8.08 -22.93
C THR A 156 6.40 8.59 -21.58
N ARG A 157 7.25 8.48 -20.55
CA ARG A 157 6.96 9.02 -19.21
C ARG A 157 6.71 10.53 -19.26
N GLU A 158 7.47 11.24 -20.10
CA GLU A 158 7.40 12.70 -20.30
C GLU A 158 6.08 13.16 -20.92
N ASP A 159 5.32 12.27 -21.59
CA ASP A 159 3.98 12.59 -22.07
C ASP A 159 2.93 12.60 -20.94
N VAL A 160 3.28 12.02 -19.78
CA VAL A 160 2.39 11.87 -18.62
C VAL A 160 2.67 12.91 -17.53
N VAL A 161 3.96 13.21 -17.25
CA VAL A 161 4.40 14.05 -16.13
C VAL A 161 4.84 15.45 -16.55
#